data_AF-A0AB73BI14-F1
#
_entry.id   AF-A0AB73BI14-F1
#
_cell.length_a   1.000
_cell.length_b   1.000
_cell.length_c   1.000
_cell.angle_alpha   90.00
_cell.angle_beta   90.00
_cell.angle_gamma   90.00
#
_symmetry.space_group_name_H-M   'P 1'
#
loop_
_entity.id
_entity.type
_entity.pdbx_description
1 polymer ?
#
loop_
_entity_poly.entity_id
_entity_poly.type
_entity_poly.pdbx_seq_one_letter_code
_entity_poly.pdbx_strand_id
1 'polypeptide(L)'
;MQNSVIYMCIGFSWLLIIVCVLLMLLSRFKHTQFKQRLLRFVNIVLVFQLLFAGLYLAVEFDRDSQYLKGSYTILIALQITCNFFCYMSVKRRKAKTKPSLDSFSMD
;
A
#
# COMPACT_ATOMS: atom_id res chain seq x y z
N MET A 1 0.16 -3.38 29.63
CA MET A 1 -0.70 -2.58 28.72
C MET A 1 -0.04 -2.32 27.36
N GLN A 2 1.26 -1.99 27.31
CA GLN A 2 2.00 -1.72 26.06
C GLN A 2 1.94 -2.86 25.03
N ASN A 3 2.18 -4.12 25.44
CA ASN A 3 2.07 -5.28 24.53
C ASN A 3 0.67 -5.42 23.91
N SER A 4 -0.41 -5.20 24.67
CA SER A 4 -1.78 -5.28 24.16
C SER A 4 -2.07 -4.24 23.07
N VAL A 5 -1.50 -3.03 23.20
CA VAL A 5 -1.63 -1.97 22.19
C VAL A 5 -0.88 -2.35 20.91
N ILE A 6 0.32 -2.90 21.03
CA ILE A 6 1.12 -3.36 19.87
C ILE A 6 0.38 -4.45 19.08
N TYR A 7 -0.20 -5.44 19.77
CA TYR A 7 -0.99 -6.48 19.11
C TYR A 7 -2.25 -5.92 18.43
N MET A 8 -2.92 -4.95 19.03
CA MET A 8 -4.05 -4.26 18.37
C MET A 8 -3.61 -3.49 17.12
N CYS A 9 -2.49 -2.77 17.17
CA CYS A 9 -1.93 -2.07 16.00
C CYS A 9 -1.57 -3.03 14.86
N ILE A 10 -1.01 -4.20 15.18
CA ILE A 10 -0.71 -5.24 14.20
C ILE A 10 -2.00 -5.79 13.58
N GLY A 11 -3.01 -6.11 14.40
CA GLY A 11 -4.32 -6.55 13.92
C GLY A 11 -4.97 -5.53 12.99
N PHE A 12 -4.92 -4.24 13.35
CA PHE A 12 -5.45 -3.16 12.52
C PHE A 12 -4.68 -3.02 11.21
N SER A 13 -3.36 -3.21 11.23
CA SER A 13 -2.51 -3.19 10.03
C SER A 13 -2.85 -4.32 9.06
N TRP A 14 -3.15 -5.52 9.57
CA TRP A 14 -3.63 -6.64 8.77
C TRP A 14 -4.99 -6.36 8.13
N LEU A 15 -5.94 -5.80 8.89
CA LEU A 15 -7.25 -5.41 8.36
C LEU A 15 -7.11 -4.36 7.24
N LEU A 16 -6.26 -3.36 7.43
CA LEU A 16 -5.95 -2.35 6.42
C LEU A 16 -5.42 -2.97 5.12
N ILE A 17 -4.51 -3.95 5.21
CA ILE A 17 -4.00 -4.67 4.03
C ILE A 17 -5.12 -5.43 3.33
N ILE A 18 -5.96 -6.17 4.07
CA ILE A 18 -7.09 -6.91 3.49
C ILE A 18 -8.00 -5.95 2.72
N VAL A 19 -8.32 -4.79 3.30
CA VAL A 19 -9.10 -3.75 2.64
C VAL A 19 -8.38 -3.23 1.38
N CYS A 20 -7.07 -2.97 1.44
CA CYS A 20 -6.29 -2.56 0.27
C CYS A 20 -6.34 -3.60 -0.87
N VAL A 21 -6.23 -4.89 -0.55
CA VAL A 21 -6.32 -5.98 -1.52
C VAL A 21 -7.71 -6.07 -2.14
N LEU A 22 -8.78 -6.00 -1.33
CA LEU A 22 -10.16 -6.01 -1.80
C LEU A 22 -10.45 -4.81 -2.72
N LEU A 23 -10.02 -3.61 -2.33
CA LEU A 23 -10.17 -2.42 -3.15
C LEU A 23 -9.37 -2.52 -4.46
N MET A 24 -8.18 -3.14 -4.45
CA MET A 24 -7.41 -3.42 -5.66
C MET A 24 -8.15 -4.36 -6.61
N LEU A 25 -8.73 -5.45 -6.09
CA LEU A 25 -9.52 -6.39 -6.88
C LEU A 25 -10.74 -5.69 -7.52
N LEU A 26 -11.48 -4.89 -6.73
CA LEU A 26 -12.60 -4.10 -7.22
C LEU A 26 -12.15 -3.02 -8.22
N SER A 27 -10.92 -2.52 -8.11
CA SER A 27 -10.39 -1.51 -9.02
C SER A 27 -10.24 -2.01 -10.45
N ARG A 28 -10.09 -3.33 -10.69
CA ARG A 28 -10.04 -3.88 -12.06
C ARG A 28 -11.24 -3.42 -12.88
N PHE A 29 -12.42 -3.39 -12.26
CA PHE A 29 -13.69 -3.11 -12.90
C PHE A 29 -14.06 -1.63 -12.95
N LYS A 30 -13.35 -0.75 -12.22
CA LYS A 30 -13.75 0.67 -12.03
C LYS A 30 -12.90 1.67 -12.85
N HIS A 31 -13.49 2.85 -13.04
CA HIS A 31 -12.96 4.00 -13.80
C HIS A 31 -11.58 4.50 -13.32
N THR A 32 -10.90 5.24 -14.19
CA THR A 32 -9.56 5.82 -13.98
C THR A 32 -9.45 6.70 -12.73
N GLN A 33 -10.49 7.48 -12.41
CA GLN A 33 -10.50 8.32 -11.20
C GLN A 33 -10.51 7.48 -9.90
N PHE A 34 -11.21 6.35 -9.89
CA PHE A 34 -11.20 5.43 -8.74
C PHE A 34 -9.80 4.87 -8.50
N LYS A 35 -9.09 4.48 -9.56
CA LYS A 35 -7.71 3.98 -9.47
C LYS A 35 -6.73 5.04 -8.93
N GLN A 36 -6.90 6.31 -9.29
CA GLN A 36 -6.06 7.39 -8.76
C GLN A 36 -6.33 7.66 -7.27
N ARG A 37 -7.61 7.68 -6.85
CA ARG A 37 -7.97 7.81 -5.43
C ARG A 37 -7.46 6.63 -4.62
N LEU A 38 -7.58 5.41 -5.16
CA LEU A 38 -7.06 4.20 -4.55
C LEU A 38 -5.54 4.25 -4.37
N LEU A 39 -4.81 4.70 -5.38
CA LEU A 39 -3.35 4.86 -5.28
C LEU A 39 -2.98 5.82 -4.14
N ARG A 40 -3.63 6.98 -4.05
CA ARG A 40 -3.39 7.92 -2.94
C ARG A 40 -3.69 7.30 -1.57
N PHE A 41 -4.82 6.59 -1.46
CA PHE A 41 -5.20 5.90 -0.23
C PHE A 41 -4.16 4.85 0.19
N VAL A 42 -3.77 3.96 -0.72
CA VAL A 42 -2.76 2.91 -0.46
C VAL A 42 -1.40 3.52 -0.07
N ASN A 43 -1.04 4.66 -0.66
CA ASN A 43 0.19 5.36 -0.33
C ASN A 43 0.16 5.99 1.08
N ILE A 44 -0.96 6.60 1.47
CA ILE A 44 -1.18 7.12 2.83
C ILE A 44 -1.09 5.98 3.85
N VAL A 45 -1.75 4.85 3.57
CA VAL A 45 -1.70 3.66 4.43
C VAL A 45 -0.27 3.14 4.58
N LEU A 46 0.52 3.12 3.50
CA LEU A 46 1.94 2.74 3.56
C LEU A 46 2.74 3.66 4.48
N VAL A 47 2.54 4.98 4.39
CA VAL A 47 3.22 5.95 5.28
C VAL A 47 2.85 5.71 6.74
N PHE A 48 1.57 5.48 7.04
CA PHE A 48 1.14 5.14 8.40
C PHE A 48 1.77 3.84 8.91
N GLN A 49 1.78 2.78 8.09
CA GLN A 49 2.42 1.51 8.47
C GLN A 49 3.92 1.66 8.72
N LEU A 50 4.63 2.47 7.90
CA LEU A 50 6.04 2.77 8.11
C LEU A 50 6.28 3.57 9.40
N LEU A 51 5.42 4.54 9.71
CA LEU A 51 5.48 5.30 10.97
C LEU A 51 5.30 4.38 12.18
N PHE A 52 4.29 3.52 12.17
CA PHE A 52 4.06 2.56 13.26
C PHE A 52 5.21 1.55 13.39
N ALA A 53 5.74 1.05 12.28
CA ALA A 53 6.89 0.15 12.30
C ALA A 53 8.15 0.84 12.83
N GLY A 54 8.38 2.10 12.46
CA GLY A 54 9.51 2.90 12.94
C GLY A 54 9.41 3.20 14.44
N LEU A 55 8.21 3.56 14.92
CA LEU A 55 7.94 3.75 16.35
C LEU A 55 8.13 2.45 17.13
N TYR A 56 7.66 1.32 16.60
CA TYR A 56 7.87 0.00 17.19
C TYR A 56 9.37 -0.33 17.28
N LEU A 57 10.14 -0.12 16.21
CA LEU A 57 11.59 -0.30 16.23
C LEU A 57 12.29 0.60 17.25
N ALA A 58 11.87 1.85 17.38
CA ALA A 58 12.45 2.80 18.33
C ALA A 58 12.15 2.44 19.80
N VAL A 59 10.97 1.87 20.07
CA VAL A 59 10.51 1.56 21.44
C VAL A 59 10.93 0.16 21.89
N GLU A 60 10.98 -0.82 20.97
CA GLU A 60 11.15 -2.24 21.29
C GLU A 60 12.55 -2.80 20.93
N PHE A 61 13.54 -1.93 20.70
CA PHE A 61 14.89 -2.31 20.22
C PHE A 61 15.56 -3.41 21.06
N ASP A 62 15.15 -3.57 22.32
CA ASP A 62 15.75 -4.48 23.31
C ASP A 62 14.98 -5.81 23.51
N ARG A 63 13.74 -5.94 22.97
CA ARG A 63 12.94 -7.17 23.10
C ARG A 63 12.98 -7.97 21.81
N ASP A 64 13.84 -8.99 21.78
CA ASP A 64 14.12 -9.81 20.60
C ASP A 64 12.99 -10.81 20.27
N SER A 65 11.80 -10.28 19.98
CA SER A 65 10.69 -11.07 19.44
C SER A 65 10.86 -11.24 17.94
N GLN A 66 11.56 -12.31 17.54
CA GLN A 66 11.75 -12.68 16.13
C GLN A 66 10.40 -12.82 15.39
N TYR A 67 9.37 -13.30 16.06
CA TYR A 67 8.02 -13.45 15.49
C TYR A 67 7.37 -12.11 15.14
N LEU A 68 7.47 -11.09 16.01
CA LEU A 68 6.90 -9.77 15.75
C LEU A 68 7.68 -9.05 14.64
N LYS A 69 9.02 -9.14 14.66
CA LYS A 69 9.87 -8.61 13.59
C LYS A 69 9.52 -9.24 12.23
N GLY A 70 9.34 -10.57 12.19
CA GLY A 70 8.92 -11.28 10.99
C GLY A 70 7.55 -10.83 10.48
N SER A 71 6.55 -10.71 11.37
CA SER A 71 5.19 -10.27 11.00
C SER A 71 5.19 -8.85 10.41
N TYR A 72 5.89 -7.90 11.03
CA TYR A 72 6.03 -6.54 10.51
C TYR A 72 6.74 -6.48 9.16
N THR A 73 7.78 -7.31 8.98
CA THR A 73 8.53 -7.38 7.72
C THR A 73 7.63 -7.86 6.59
N ILE A 74 6.82 -8.90 6.83
CA ILE A 74 5.84 -9.42 5.86
C ILE A 74 4.77 -8.39 5.55
N LEU A 75 4.24 -7.70 6.57
CA LEU A 75 3.25 -6.62 6.41
C LEU A 75 3.77 -5.52 5.47
N ILE A 76 4.99 -5.03 5.71
CA ILE A 76 5.60 -3.97 4.90
C ILE A 76 5.86 -4.47 3.47
N ALA A 77 6.41 -5.66 3.31
CA ALA A 77 6.67 -6.24 1.98
C ALA A 77 5.37 -6.38 1.16
N LEU A 78 4.30 -6.85 1.80
CA LEU A 78 3.00 -6.98 1.16
C LEU A 78 2.40 -5.62 0.79
N GLN A 79 2.53 -4.61 1.66
CA GLN A 79 2.05 -3.26 1.39
C GLN A 79 2.83 -2.59 0.25
N ILE A 80 4.15 -2.75 0.18
CA ILE A 80 4.99 -2.26 -0.94
C ILE A 80 4.53 -2.91 -2.24
N THR A 81 4.31 -4.22 -2.23
CA THR A 81 3.84 -4.97 -3.40
C THR A 81 2.47 -4.44 -3.86
N CYS A 82 1.54 -4.23 -2.93
CA CYS A 82 0.23 -3.64 -3.20
C CYS A 82 0.33 -2.24 -3.83
N ASN A 83 1.22 -1.40 -3.31
CA ASN A 83 1.47 -0.06 -3.83
C ASN A 83 2.06 -0.11 -5.25
N PHE A 84 3.03 -0.99 -5.48
CA PHE A 84 3.63 -1.19 -6.81
C PHE A 84 2.60 -1.65 -7.84
N PHE A 85 1.72 -2.60 -7.50
CA PHE A 85 0.63 -3.03 -8.39
C PHE A 85 -0.37 -1.91 -8.69
N CYS A 86 -0.75 -1.12 -7.68
CA CYS A 86 -1.58 0.07 -7.86
C CYS A 86 -0.92 1.09 -8.80
N TYR A 87 0.38 1.36 -8.60
CA TYR A 87 1.14 2.30 -9.42
C TYR A 87 1.22 1.84 -10.88
N MET A 88 1.59 0.58 -11.12
CA MET A 88 1.64 -0.01 -12.46
C MET A 88 0.28 0.02 -13.16
N SER A 89 -0.80 -0.26 -12.41
CA SER A 89 -2.18 -0.20 -12.93
C SER A 89 -2.59 1.21 -13.37
N VAL A 90 -2.15 2.25 -12.67
CA VAL A 90 -2.36 3.66 -13.05
C VAL A 90 -1.46 4.04 -14.23
N LYS A 91 -0.17 3.67 -14.20
CA LYS A 91 0.80 3.96 -15.27
C LYS A 91 0.37 3.38 -16.62
N ARG A 92 -0.09 2.13 -16.67
CA ARG A 92 -0.62 1.49 -17.89
C ARG A 92 -1.82 2.23 -18.48
N ARG A 93 -2.71 2.77 -17.64
CA ARG A 93 -3.88 3.56 -18.10
C ARG A 93 -3.47 4.95 -18.61
N LYS A 94 -2.50 5.61 -17.98
CA LYS A 94 -1.94 6.89 -18.45
C LYS A 94 -1.24 6.74 -19.81
N ALA A 95 -0.55 5.63 -20.05
CA ALA A 95 0.05 5.35 -21.35
C ALA A 95 -1.00 5.18 -22.48
N LYS A 96 -2.15 4.56 -22.19
CA LYS A 96 -3.26 4.42 -23.15
C LYS A 96 -4.01 5.72 -23.46
N THR A 97 -3.86 6.76 -22.63
CA THR A 97 -4.59 8.04 -22.78
C THR A 97 -3.71 9.17 -23.30
N LYS A 98 -2.40 8.97 -23.45
CA LYS A 98 -1.58 9.89 -24.23
C LYS A 98 -1.91 9.68 -25.71
N PRO A 99 -2.32 10.71 -26.46
CA PRO A 99 -2.36 10.61 -27.91
C PRO A 99 -0.97 10.21 -28.39
N SER A 100 -0.89 9.19 -29.24
CA SER A 100 0.34 8.87 -29.94
C SER A 100 0.77 10.13 -30.71
N LEU A 101 2.07 10.45 -30.67
CA LEU A 101 2.64 11.56 -31.44
C LEU A 101 2.36 11.41 -32.96
N ASP A 102 1.95 10.22 -33.43
CA ASP A 102 1.47 9.99 -34.79
C ASP A 102 0.16 10.72 -35.15
N SER A 103 -0.58 11.26 -34.16
CA SER A 103 -1.78 12.05 -34.45
C SER A 103 -1.50 13.51 -34.83
N PHE A 104 -0.24 13.96 -34.77
CA PHE A 104 0.16 15.34 -35.06
C PHE A 104 0.85 15.54 -36.42
N SER A 105 0.91 14.52 -37.29
CA SER A 105 1.48 14.65 -38.65
C SER A 105 0.44 14.75 -39.77
N MET A 106 -0.85 14.89 -39.43
CA MET A 106 -1.89 15.29 -40.37
C MET A 106 -2.35 16.70 -40.03
N ASP A 107 -1.58 17.68 -40.49
CA ASP A 107 -2.04 18.96 -41.05
C ASP A 107 -0.82 19.77 -41.55
#